data_AF-A0A531M261-F1
#
_entry.id   AF-A0A531M261-F1
#
_cell.length_a   1.000
_cell.length_b   1.000
_cell.length_c   1.000
_cell.angle_alpha   90.00
_cell.angle_beta   90.00
_cell.angle_gamma   90.00
#
_symmetry.space_group_name_H-M   'P 1'
#
loop_
_entity.id
_entity.type
_entity.pdbx_description
1 polymer ?
#
loop_
_entity_poly.entity_id
_entity_poly.type
_entity_poly.pdbx_seq_one_letter_code
_entity_poly.pdbx_strand_id
1 'polypeptide(L)'
;ITRFPSYHGGTLGSLSITGDDALAETFTPMMRVMPTVPAPTAWRDRDNFSMEQRGVRYADMLEEKILAEGPESVVAFIMEPIGGAATSALVAPDSYYARIREICDRYGILLIHDEVMSGAGRTGKFLGGDHWNCKPDIVALSKG
;
A
#
# COMPACT_ATOMS: atom_id res chain seq x y z
N ILE A 1 0.35 -1.29 -8.85
CA ILE A 1 0.90 -2.19 -7.80
C ILE A 1 0.15 -1.93 -6.49
N THR A 2 -0.14 -2.97 -5.71
CA THR A 2 -0.80 -2.89 -4.40
C THR A 2 -0.01 -3.69 -3.34
N ARG A 3 -0.49 -3.75 -2.10
CA ARG A 3 0.10 -4.59 -1.04
C ARG A 3 -0.63 -5.93 -0.89
N PHE A 4 0.04 -6.93 -0.35
CA PHE A 4 -0.56 -8.19 0.10
C PHE A 4 -0.09 -8.54 1.53
N PRO A 5 -0.99 -8.76 2.50
CA PRO A 5 -2.43 -8.59 2.40
C PRO A 5 -2.87 -7.11 2.39
N SER A 6 -4.03 -6.80 1.80
CA SER A 6 -4.64 -5.45 1.75
C SER A 6 -6.13 -5.52 1.45
N TYR A 7 -6.87 -4.42 1.66
CA TYR A 7 -8.28 -4.35 1.28
C TYR A 7 -8.63 -2.99 0.64
N HIS A 8 -9.15 -3.03 -0.59
CA HIS A 8 -9.48 -1.83 -1.38
C HIS A 8 -10.92 -1.83 -1.93
N GLY A 9 -11.74 -2.83 -1.58
CA GLY A 9 -13.18 -2.90 -1.90
C GLY A 9 -13.57 -4.11 -2.74
N GLY A 10 -14.90 -4.32 -2.90
CA GLY A 10 -15.46 -5.55 -3.50
C GLY A 10 -15.98 -5.44 -4.95
N THR A 11 -15.80 -4.32 -5.65
CA THR A 11 -16.09 -4.26 -7.10
C THR A 11 -15.00 -4.98 -7.90
N LEU A 12 -15.25 -5.45 -9.12
CA LEU A 12 -14.24 -6.20 -9.91
C LEU A 12 -12.90 -5.44 -10.04
N GLY A 13 -12.95 -4.11 -10.22
CA GLY A 13 -11.74 -3.28 -10.28
C GLY A 13 -11.00 -3.22 -8.94
N SER A 14 -11.69 -2.90 -7.85
CA SER A 14 -11.08 -2.82 -6.51
C SER A 14 -10.66 -4.20 -5.96
N LEU A 15 -11.36 -5.26 -6.35
CA LEU A 15 -11.05 -6.62 -5.97
C LEU A 15 -9.74 -7.07 -6.64
N SER A 16 -9.50 -6.65 -7.89
CA SER A 16 -8.26 -6.95 -8.60
C SER A 16 -6.98 -6.38 -7.96
N ILE A 17 -7.13 -5.40 -7.06
CA ILE A 17 -6.07 -4.78 -6.27
C ILE A 17 -6.19 -5.08 -4.76
N THR A 18 -7.17 -5.89 -4.34
CA THR A 18 -7.34 -6.31 -2.94
C THR A 18 -6.47 -7.53 -2.68
N GLY A 19 -5.60 -7.47 -1.67
CA GLY A 19 -4.73 -8.57 -1.27
C GLY A 19 -5.41 -9.54 -0.30
N ASP A 20 -6.54 -10.11 -0.71
CA ASP A 20 -7.27 -11.16 0.03
C ASP A 20 -7.71 -12.23 -0.97
N ASP A 21 -6.91 -13.31 -1.07
CA ASP A 21 -7.15 -14.38 -2.03
C ASP A 21 -8.50 -15.07 -1.80
N ALA A 22 -8.93 -15.22 -0.54
CA ALA A 22 -10.20 -15.88 -0.25
C ALA A 22 -11.39 -15.08 -0.81
N LEU A 23 -11.27 -13.75 -0.87
CA LEU A 23 -12.27 -12.88 -1.48
C LEU A 23 -12.13 -12.81 -3.01
N ALA A 24 -10.89 -12.82 -3.52
CA ALA A 24 -10.57 -12.60 -4.93
C ALA A 24 -10.70 -13.84 -5.81
N GLU A 25 -10.38 -15.03 -5.29
CA GLU A 25 -10.18 -16.27 -6.07
C GLU A 25 -11.38 -16.58 -6.99
N THR A 26 -12.59 -16.51 -6.43
CA THR A 26 -13.86 -16.80 -7.14
C THR A 26 -14.05 -15.91 -8.39
N PHE A 27 -13.51 -14.69 -8.38
CA PHE A 27 -13.72 -13.69 -9.42
C PHE A 27 -12.53 -13.55 -10.36
N THR A 28 -11.43 -14.27 -10.13
CA THR A 28 -10.20 -14.19 -10.94
C THR A 28 -10.44 -14.31 -12.45
N PRO A 29 -11.32 -15.21 -12.96
CA PRO A 29 -11.57 -15.30 -14.41
C PRO A 29 -12.21 -14.04 -15.03
N MET A 30 -12.76 -13.14 -14.21
CA MET A 30 -13.48 -11.93 -14.63
C MET A 30 -12.67 -10.64 -14.41
N MET A 31 -11.43 -10.75 -13.92
CA MET A 31 -10.60 -9.58 -13.63
C MET A 31 -9.12 -9.86 -13.93
N ARG A 32 -8.36 -8.79 -14.19
CA ARG A 32 -6.90 -8.87 -14.26
C ARG A 32 -6.34 -8.58 -12.87
N VAL A 33 -5.89 -9.62 -12.16
CA VAL A 33 -5.20 -9.45 -10.88
C VAL A 33 -3.97 -8.58 -11.08
N MET A 34 -3.81 -7.55 -10.25
CA MET A 34 -2.72 -6.60 -10.35
C MET A 34 -1.51 -7.04 -9.50
N PRO A 35 -0.28 -6.65 -9.89
CA PRO A 35 0.91 -7.03 -9.15
C PRO A 35 0.90 -6.49 -7.71
N THR A 36 1.40 -7.30 -6.78
CA THR A 36 1.45 -7.00 -5.35
C THR A 36 2.88 -6.99 -4.81
N VAL A 37 3.09 -6.26 -3.72
CA VAL A 37 4.27 -6.34 -2.85
C VAL A 37 3.84 -6.71 -1.42
N PRO A 38 4.70 -7.29 -0.59
CA PRO A 38 4.35 -7.62 0.79
C PRO A 38 3.92 -6.38 1.58
N ALA A 39 2.85 -6.50 2.36
CA ALA A 39 2.51 -5.50 3.37
C ALA A 39 3.65 -5.42 4.41
N PRO A 40 3.97 -4.22 4.94
CA PRO A 40 5.14 -3.99 5.79
C PRO A 40 4.96 -4.52 7.22
N THR A 41 4.89 -5.85 7.38
CA THR A 41 4.77 -6.54 8.67
C THR A 41 6.12 -6.60 9.41
N ALA A 42 6.86 -5.49 9.45
CA ALA A 42 8.22 -5.41 9.98
C ALA A 42 8.37 -5.90 11.43
N TRP A 43 7.29 -5.84 12.22
CA TRP A 43 7.24 -6.36 13.58
C TRP A 43 7.36 -7.90 13.66
N ARG A 44 7.09 -8.62 12.56
CA ARG A 44 7.22 -10.09 12.47
C ARG A 44 8.62 -10.56 12.10
N ASP A 45 9.44 -9.68 11.54
CA ASP A 45 10.76 -10.04 11.05
C ASP A 45 11.69 -10.41 12.21
N ARG A 46 12.42 -11.52 12.04
CA ARG A 46 13.37 -12.07 13.04
C ARG A 46 14.83 -11.95 12.61
N ASP A 47 15.14 -10.86 11.91
CA ASP A 47 16.49 -10.49 11.50
C ASP A 47 17.11 -9.46 12.46
N ASN A 48 18.35 -9.03 12.17
CA ASN A 48 19.09 -8.05 12.96
C ASN A 48 18.93 -6.61 12.48
N PHE A 49 17.96 -6.32 11.60
CA PHE A 49 17.72 -4.96 11.12
C PHE A 49 16.92 -4.12 12.13
N SER A 50 17.23 -2.83 12.20
CA SER A 50 16.40 -1.86 12.92
C SER A 50 15.04 -1.69 12.23
N MET A 51 14.04 -1.14 12.94
CA MET A 51 12.74 -0.83 12.32
C MET A 51 12.88 0.12 11.12
N GLU A 52 13.81 1.08 11.21
CA GLU A 52 14.11 1.99 10.11
C GLU A 52 14.63 1.25 8.87
N GLN A 53 15.60 0.35 9.06
CA GLN A 53 16.15 -0.48 7.98
C GLN A 53 15.09 -1.42 7.39
N ARG A 54 14.22 -2.01 8.22
CA ARG A 54 13.11 -2.83 7.75
C ARG A 54 12.12 -2.02 6.93
N GLY A 55 11.79 -0.80 7.35
CA GLY A 55 10.89 0.08 6.61
C GLY A 55 11.43 0.40 5.21
N VAL A 56 12.71 0.75 5.10
CA VAL A 56 13.37 0.97 3.80
C VAL A 56 13.35 -0.29 2.96
N ARG A 57 13.71 -1.45 3.54
CA ARG A 57 13.69 -2.73 2.82
C ARG A 57 12.31 -3.07 2.26
N TYR A 58 11.24 -2.89 3.03
CA TYR A 58 9.88 -3.11 2.54
C TYR A 58 9.49 -2.12 1.44
N ALA A 59 9.94 -0.86 1.53
CA ALA A 59 9.69 0.12 0.48
C ALA A 59 10.47 -0.21 -0.80
N ASP A 60 11.72 -0.67 -0.70
CA ASP A 60 12.54 -1.06 -1.85
C ASP A 60 11.96 -2.25 -2.62
N MET A 61 11.16 -3.11 -1.98
CA MET A 61 10.39 -4.15 -2.69
C MET A 61 9.40 -3.56 -3.71
N LEU A 62 8.91 -2.32 -3.51
CA LEU A 62 8.14 -1.62 -4.53
C LEU A 62 9.00 -1.28 -5.73
N GLU A 63 10.20 -0.74 -5.52
CA GLU A 63 11.14 -0.43 -6.61
C GLU A 63 11.54 -1.69 -7.38
N GLU A 64 11.87 -2.78 -6.69
CA GLU A 64 12.11 -4.09 -7.31
C GLU A 64 10.92 -4.56 -8.17
N LYS A 65 9.70 -4.40 -7.65
CA LYS A 65 8.48 -4.77 -8.39
C LYS A 65 8.26 -3.88 -9.60
N ILE A 66 8.45 -2.56 -9.48
CA ILE A 66 8.32 -1.61 -10.61
C ILE A 66 9.28 -1.99 -11.73
N LEU A 67 10.54 -2.27 -11.39
CA LEU A 67 11.56 -2.67 -12.36
C LEU A 67 11.21 -4.01 -13.02
N ALA A 68 10.67 -4.97 -12.27
CA ALA A 68 10.27 -6.28 -12.79
C ALA A 68 9.08 -6.21 -13.76
N GLU A 69 8.11 -5.32 -13.50
CA GLU A 69 6.95 -5.12 -14.40
C GLU A 69 7.28 -4.22 -15.61
N GLY A 70 8.42 -3.52 -15.58
CA GLY A 70 8.76 -2.44 -16.52
C GLY A 70 8.17 -1.11 -16.05
N PRO A 71 8.99 -0.09 -15.71
CA PRO A 71 8.49 1.18 -15.17
C PRO A 71 7.44 1.87 -16.03
N GLU A 72 7.56 1.75 -17.36
CA GLU A 72 6.61 2.30 -18.34
C GLU A 72 5.23 1.63 -18.33
N SER A 73 5.12 0.43 -17.73
CA SER A 73 3.86 -0.30 -17.62
C SER A 73 3.10 -0.02 -16.31
N VAL A 74 3.76 0.65 -15.35
CA VAL A 74 3.22 0.90 -14.00
C VAL A 74 2.72 2.34 -13.89
N VAL A 75 1.42 2.51 -13.65
CA VAL A 75 0.81 3.86 -13.51
C VAL A 75 0.70 4.33 -12.06
N ALA A 76 0.47 3.41 -11.11
CA ALA A 76 0.17 3.77 -9.73
C ALA A 76 0.59 2.71 -8.71
N PHE A 77 0.91 3.17 -7.51
CA PHE A 77 0.97 2.39 -6.28
C PHE A 77 -0.15 2.83 -5.34
N ILE A 78 -0.93 1.87 -4.85
CA ILE A 78 -1.99 2.12 -3.87
C ILE A 78 -1.66 1.45 -2.54
N MET A 79 -1.89 2.18 -1.44
CA MET A 79 -1.74 1.68 -0.09
C MET A 79 -2.74 2.32 0.87
N GLU A 80 -3.18 1.56 1.89
CA GLU A 80 -3.80 2.16 3.07
C GLU A 80 -2.68 2.69 3.98
N PRO A 81 -2.63 3.99 4.33
CA PRO A 81 -1.56 4.52 5.18
C PRO A 81 -1.46 3.80 6.53
N ILE A 82 -2.60 3.49 7.14
CA ILE A 82 -2.71 2.57 8.27
C ILE A 82 -3.64 1.45 7.83
N GLY A 83 -3.14 0.23 7.86
CA GLY A 83 -3.83 -0.95 7.32
C GLY A 83 -5.13 -1.28 8.06
N GLY A 84 -6.19 -1.60 7.33
CA GLY A 84 -7.52 -1.86 7.87
C GLY A 84 -7.81 -3.34 8.06
N ALA A 85 -8.84 -3.83 7.34
CA ALA A 85 -9.45 -5.14 7.55
C ALA A 85 -8.47 -6.31 7.38
N ALA A 86 -7.59 -6.24 6.37
CA ALA A 86 -6.71 -7.34 6.01
C ALA A 86 -5.43 -7.42 6.87
N THR A 87 -5.09 -6.34 7.59
CA THR A 87 -3.79 -6.20 8.27
C THR A 87 -3.90 -5.76 9.73
N SER A 88 -5.11 -5.51 10.24
CA SER A 88 -5.40 -5.23 11.67
C SER A 88 -4.66 -4.01 12.22
N ALA A 89 -4.96 -2.81 11.69
CA ALA A 89 -4.34 -1.55 12.11
C ALA A 89 -2.80 -1.53 11.92
N LEU A 90 -2.30 -2.19 10.87
CA LEU A 90 -0.86 -2.23 10.58
C LEU A 90 -0.33 -0.83 10.27
N VAL A 91 0.65 -0.39 11.06
CA VAL A 91 1.44 0.81 10.82
C VAL A 91 2.83 0.37 10.35
N ALA A 92 3.28 0.87 9.21
CA ALA A 92 4.62 0.60 8.72
C ALA A 92 5.65 1.39 9.55
N PRO A 93 6.94 1.00 9.59
CA PRO A 93 7.96 1.88 10.13
C PRO A 93 7.99 3.22 9.39
N ASP A 94 8.25 4.33 10.09
CA ASP A 94 8.16 5.69 9.52
C ASP A 94 8.98 5.87 8.24
N SER A 95 10.14 5.22 8.15
CA SER A 95 11.03 5.25 6.98
C SER A 95 10.39 4.67 5.71
N TYR A 96 9.40 3.77 5.84
CA TYR A 96 8.66 3.21 4.71
C TYR A 96 7.95 4.31 3.92
N TYR A 97 7.24 5.21 4.60
CA TYR A 97 6.39 6.21 3.95
C TYR A 97 7.20 7.22 3.14
N ALA A 98 8.29 7.74 3.71
CA ALA A 98 9.18 8.65 2.99
C ALA A 98 9.80 7.96 1.76
N ARG A 99 10.27 6.72 1.93
CA ARG A 99 10.89 5.95 0.86
C ARG A 99 9.91 5.59 -0.27
N ILE A 100 8.66 5.24 0.05
CA ILE A 100 7.60 5.01 -0.95
C ILE A 100 7.37 6.26 -1.79
N ARG A 101 7.27 7.44 -1.16
CA ARG A 101 7.07 8.70 -1.90
C ARG A 101 8.24 8.97 -2.86
N GLU A 102 9.47 8.81 -2.38
CA GLU A 102 10.67 8.96 -3.22
C GLU A 102 10.69 8.02 -4.42
N ILE A 103 10.31 6.75 -4.22
CA ILE A 103 10.24 5.75 -5.29
C ILE A 103 9.17 6.16 -6.31
N CYS A 104 7.96 6.52 -5.85
CA CYS A 104 6.90 6.98 -6.73
C CYS A 104 7.32 8.23 -7.54
N ASP A 105 7.99 9.19 -6.91
CA ASP A 105 8.51 10.40 -7.59
C ASP A 105 9.58 10.06 -8.64
N ARG A 106 10.53 9.18 -8.29
CA ARG A 106 11.62 8.75 -9.17
C ARG A 106 11.11 8.13 -10.48
N TYR A 107 10.05 7.33 -10.40
CA TYR A 107 9.51 6.60 -11.55
C TYR A 107 8.28 7.27 -12.17
N GLY A 108 7.83 8.43 -11.66
CA GLY A 108 6.63 9.10 -12.16
C GLY A 108 5.34 8.33 -11.92
N ILE A 109 5.30 7.52 -10.85
CA ILE A 109 4.17 6.67 -10.48
C ILE A 109 3.26 7.43 -9.51
N LEU A 110 1.95 7.38 -9.77
CA LEU A 110 0.97 7.99 -8.87
C LEU A 110 0.91 7.22 -7.55
N LEU A 111 0.95 7.95 -6.43
CA LEU A 111 0.68 7.40 -5.11
C LEU A 111 -0.77 7.63 -4.73
N ILE A 112 -1.49 6.54 -4.45
CA ILE A 112 -2.87 6.58 -3.99
C ILE A 112 -2.91 6.18 -2.52
N HIS A 113 -3.41 7.07 -1.67
CA HIS A 113 -3.75 6.73 -0.29
C HIS A 113 -5.20 6.26 -0.22
N ASP A 114 -5.39 5.00 0.14
CA ASP A 114 -6.69 4.50 0.54
C ASP A 114 -6.96 4.85 2.01
N GLU A 115 -7.68 5.95 2.21
CA GLU A 115 -8.02 6.50 3.52
C GLU A 115 -9.45 6.13 3.94
N VAL A 116 -10.06 5.12 3.30
CA VAL A 116 -11.41 4.68 3.63
C VAL A 116 -11.54 4.28 5.11
N MET A 117 -10.49 3.70 5.70
CA MET A 117 -10.44 3.36 7.14
C MET A 117 -9.78 4.43 8.01
N SER A 118 -8.64 4.96 7.57
CA SER A 118 -7.75 5.80 8.40
C SER A 118 -8.05 7.29 8.32
N GLY A 119 -8.83 7.72 7.33
CA GLY A 119 -9.18 9.11 7.09
C GLY A 119 -10.26 9.63 8.03
N ALA A 120 -10.72 10.85 7.74
CA ALA A 120 -11.76 11.56 8.46
C ALA A 120 -11.53 11.65 9.98
N GLY A 121 -10.27 11.80 10.43
CA GLY A 121 -9.96 12.03 11.84
C GLY A 121 -9.73 10.77 12.67
N ARG A 122 -9.91 9.56 12.12
CA ARG A 122 -9.78 8.28 12.86
C ARG A 122 -8.47 8.17 13.63
N THR A 123 -7.39 8.71 13.08
CA THR A 123 -6.03 8.57 13.59
C THR A 123 -5.49 9.83 14.26
N GLY A 124 -6.34 10.85 14.47
CA GLY A 124 -5.96 12.15 15.06
C GLY A 124 -5.52 13.22 14.07
N LYS A 125 -5.36 12.89 12.79
CA LYS A 125 -5.25 13.84 11.67
C LYS A 125 -6.38 13.60 10.67
N PHE A 126 -6.67 14.58 9.80
CA PHE A 126 -7.77 14.43 8.84
C PHE A 126 -7.51 13.27 7.87
N LEU A 127 -6.31 13.17 7.30
CA LEU A 127 -5.83 11.99 6.58
C LEU A 127 -4.83 11.24 7.46
N GLY A 128 -4.90 9.91 7.52
CA GLY A 128 -3.93 9.09 8.25
C GLY A 128 -2.52 9.20 7.68
N GLY A 129 -2.39 9.38 6.37
CA GLY A 129 -1.13 9.64 5.69
C GLY A 129 -0.43 10.91 6.17
N ASP A 130 -1.15 11.91 6.68
CA ASP A 130 -0.56 13.18 7.14
C ASP A 130 0.38 13.01 8.35
N HIS A 131 0.37 11.84 9.02
CA HIS A 131 1.36 11.52 10.06
C HIS A 131 2.77 11.44 9.52
N TRP A 132 2.93 11.08 8.25
CA TRP A 132 4.21 10.96 7.57
C TRP A 132 4.25 11.94 6.40
N ASN A 133 5.40 12.52 6.08
CA ASN A 133 5.53 13.45 4.94
C ASN A 133 5.49 12.72 3.58
N CYS A 134 4.48 11.87 3.39
CA CYS A 134 4.25 11.01 2.24
C CYS A 134 2.97 11.49 1.56
N LYS A 135 3.10 12.56 0.79
CA LYS A 135 1.94 13.21 0.17
C LYS A 135 1.41 12.33 -0.98
N PRO A 136 0.12 11.94 -0.97
CA PRO A 136 -0.47 11.21 -2.09
C PRO A 136 -0.81 12.15 -3.26
N ASP A 137 -0.91 11.56 -4.44
CA ASP A 137 -1.45 12.21 -5.64
C ASP A 137 -2.98 12.09 -5.67
N ILE A 138 -3.53 10.99 -5.16
CA ILE A 138 -4.96 10.71 -5.09
C ILE A 138 -5.30 10.16 -3.71
N VAL A 139 -6.45 10.56 -3.17
CA VAL A 139 -6.97 10.04 -1.90
C VAL A 139 -8.35 9.43 -2.12
N ALA A 140 -8.55 8.20 -1.66
CA ALA A 140 -9.87 7.57 -1.57
C ALA A 140 -10.44 7.76 -0.17
N LEU A 141 -11.61 8.38 -0.05
CA LEU A 141 -12.34 8.60 1.20
C LEU A 141 -13.73 7.98 1.13
N SER A 142 -14.16 7.39 2.24
CA SER A 142 -15.51 6.85 2.47
C SER A 142 -15.67 6.62 3.97
N LYS A 143 -16.63 5.79 4.41
CA LYS A 143 -16.94 5.48 5.82
C LYS A 143 -17.09 6.76 6.66
N GLY A 144 -16.01 7.18 7.34
CA GLY A 144 -15.97 8.28 8.32
C GLY A 144 -16.51 7.86 9.68
#